data_AF-A0A9X2U5G6-F1
#
_entry.id   AF-A0A9X2U5G6-F1
#
_cell.length_a   1.000
_cell.length_b   1.000
_cell.length_c   1.000
_cell.angle_alpha   90.00
_cell.angle_beta   90.00
_cell.angle_gamma   90.00
#
_symmetry.space_group_name_H-M   'P 1'
#
loop_
_entity.id
_entity.type
_entity.pdbx_description
1 polymer ?
#
loop_
_entity_poly.entity_id
_entity_poly.type
_entity_poly.pdbx_seq_one_letter_code
_entity_poly.pdbx_strand_id
1 'polypeptide(L)'
;MARRRRYELTDQQFERIEEALPEVDGRGRPYEDHRKVVNGIFWVLRSGAPWRDLPERYGSWWAAHDRFRRWAEDGTLQSIVDKLQGELDAEGRVDWEQLGADSTTIRASRSAAGGPTDDKKGTEPPEKTAE
;
A
#
# COMPACT_ATOMS: atom_id res chain seq x y z
N MET A 1 31.12 7.35 0.74
CA MET A 1 29.71 7.20 1.13
C MET A 1 28.84 7.45 -0.09
N ALA A 2 27.94 6.52 -0.44
CA ALA A 2 27.05 6.70 -1.58
C ALA A 2 26.08 7.86 -1.32
N ARG A 3 25.87 8.74 -2.30
CA ARG A 3 24.93 9.86 -2.16
C ARG A 3 23.50 9.32 -2.16
N ARG A 4 22.80 9.48 -1.04
CA ARG A 4 21.37 9.15 -0.86
C ARG A 4 20.53 9.78 -1.97
N ARG A 5 19.64 9.01 -2.59
CA ARG A 5 18.73 9.49 -3.64
C ARG A 5 17.42 10.03 -3.05
N ARG A 6 16.66 10.76 -3.87
CA ARG A 6 15.46 11.57 -3.50
C ARG A 6 14.37 10.81 -2.70
N TYR A 7 14.32 9.49 -2.76
CA TYR A 7 13.29 8.67 -2.10
C TYR A 7 13.84 7.54 -1.23
N GLU A 8 15.13 7.57 -0.94
CA GLU A 8 15.76 6.55 -0.09
C GLU A 8 15.74 6.98 1.37
N LEU A 9 15.52 6.00 2.24
CA LEU A 9 15.66 6.15 3.69
C LEU A 9 17.13 6.38 4.06
N THR A 10 17.34 7.27 5.03
CA THR A 10 18.63 7.34 5.74
C THR A 10 18.88 6.07 6.55
N ASP A 11 20.12 5.86 6.97
CA ASP A 11 20.48 4.72 7.83
C ASP A 11 19.66 4.72 9.12
N GLN A 12 19.61 5.86 9.81
CA GLN A 12 18.81 6.04 11.02
C GLN A 12 17.31 5.78 10.81
N GLN A 13 16.75 6.18 9.68
CA GLN A 13 15.33 5.91 9.37
C GLN A 13 15.09 4.43 9.10
N PHE A 14 16.04 3.75 8.45
CA PHE A 14 15.94 2.33 8.18
C PHE A 14 16.07 1.52 9.48
N GLU A 15 17.04 1.85 10.33
CA GLU A 15 17.23 1.21 11.64
C GLU A 15 15.96 1.25 12.50
N ARG A 16 15.21 2.37 12.48
CA ARG A 16 13.93 2.46 13.21
C ARG A 16 12.90 1.44 12.77
N ILE A 17 12.84 1.09 11.49
CA ILE A 17 11.83 0.17 10.96
C ILE A 17 12.34 -1.27 10.83
N GLU A 18 13.64 -1.49 10.88
CA GLU A 18 14.28 -2.77 10.59
C GLU A 18 13.77 -3.90 11.50
N GLU A 19 13.58 -3.63 12.79
CA GLU A 19 13.07 -4.59 13.77
C GLU A 19 11.62 -5.05 13.51
N ALA A 20 10.84 -4.25 12.78
CA ALA A 20 9.47 -4.60 12.42
C ALA A 20 9.40 -5.40 11.12
N LEU A 21 10.52 -5.58 10.41
CA LEU A 21 10.57 -6.39 9.19
C LEU A 21 10.69 -7.87 9.55
N PRO A 22 10.02 -8.77 8.81
CA PRO A 22 10.04 -10.19 9.11
C PRO A 22 11.44 -10.76 8.98
N GLU A 23 11.82 -11.68 9.88
CA GLU A 23 13.10 -12.36 9.79
C GLU A 23 13.23 -13.16 8.48
N VAL A 24 14.44 -13.18 7.93
CA VAL A 24 14.75 -14.02 6.78
C VAL A 24 14.97 -15.45 7.30
N ASP A 25 13.90 -16.23 7.41
CA ASP A 25 13.90 -17.57 8.02
C ASP A 25 14.65 -18.65 7.21
N GLY A 26 15.28 -18.25 6.09
CA GLY A 26 16.11 -19.11 5.25
C GLY A 26 15.35 -20.21 4.50
N ARG A 27 14.01 -20.26 4.61
CA ARG A 27 13.19 -21.25 3.91
C ARG A 27 12.77 -20.73 2.55
N GLY A 28 13.22 -21.41 1.49
CA GLY A 28 12.93 -21.04 0.10
C GLY A 28 13.97 -20.10 -0.50
N ARG A 29 13.57 -19.30 -1.51
CA ARG A 29 14.51 -18.37 -2.17
C ARG A 29 14.87 -17.25 -1.19
N PRO A 30 16.17 -16.98 -0.97
CA PRO A 30 16.61 -15.90 -0.09
C PRO A 30 15.94 -14.57 -0.44
N TYR A 31 15.52 -13.82 0.57
CA TYR A 31 15.00 -12.49 0.37
C TYR A 31 16.07 -11.60 -0.27
N GLU A 32 15.67 -10.79 -1.26
CA GLU A 32 16.45 -9.61 -1.60
C GLU A 32 16.58 -8.73 -0.37
N ASP A 33 17.74 -8.07 -0.23
CA ASP A 33 18.05 -7.12 0.82
C ASP A 33 16.85 -6.23 1.13
N HIS A 34 16.37 -6.30 2.39
CA HIS A 34 15.21 -5.54 2.86
C HIS A 34 15.36 -4.06 2.57
N ARG A 35 16.57 -3.51 2.69
CA ARG A 35 16.79 -2.10 2.42
C ARG A 35 16.58 -1.75 0.96
N LYS A 36 16.99 -2.61 0.03
CA LYS A 36 16.71 -2.41 -1.40
C LYS A 36 15.21 -2.46 -1.68
N VAL A 37 14.52 -3.47 -1.14
CA VAL A 37 13.08 -3.64 -1.36
C VAL A 37 12.28 -2.49 -0.77
N VAL A 38 12.54 -2.11 0.48
CA VAL A 38 11.89 -0.96 1.14
C VAL A 38 12.13 0.32 0.35
N ASN A 39 13.38 0.61 -0.03
CA ASN A 39 13.66 1.80 -0.84
C ASN A 39 12.96 1.75 -2.21
N GLY A 40 12.80 0.57 -2.82
CA GLY A 40 12.05 0.39 -4.05
C GLY A 40 10.57 0.67 -3.88
N ILE A 41 9.96 0.15 -2.82
CA ILE A 41 8.57 0.44 -2.43
C ILE A 41 8.39 1.95 -2.22
N PHE A 42 9.26 2.59 -1.42
CA PHE A 42 9.20 4.04 -1.18
C PHE A 42 9.36 4.86 -2.47
N TRP A 43 10.23 4.42 -3.38
CA TRP A 43 10.38 5.07 -4.69
C TRP A 43 9.07 5.04 -5.47
N VAL A 44 8.38 3.90 -5.54
CA VAL A 44 7.08 3.77 -6.23
C VAL A 44 6.02 4.62 -5.54
N LEU A 45 5.85 4.48 -4.23
CA LEU A 45 4.82 5.19 -3.48
C LEU A 45 4.98 6.71 -3.51
N ARG A 46 6.23 7.21 -3.53
CA ARG A 46 6.52 8.66 -3.54
C ARG A 46 6.53 9.27 -4.94
N SER A 47 6.79 8.47 -5.98
CA SER A 47 6.80 8.95 -7.36
C SER A 47 5.47 8.76 -8.08
N GLY A 48 4.65 7.79 -7.66
CA GLY A 48 3.44 7.37 -8.35
C GLY A 48 3.70 6.60 -9.66
N ALA A 49 4.95 6.24 -9.95
CA ALA A 49 5.29 5.50 -11.15
C ALA A 49 4.72 4.07 -11.12
N PRO A 50 4.41 3.46 -12.28
CA PRO A 50 4.05 2.06 -12.36
C PRO A 50 5.14 1.16 -11.76
N TRP A 51 4.74 0.07 -11.09
CA TRP A 51 5.71 -0.89 -10.53
C TRP A 51 6.72 -1.40 -11.56
N ARG A 52 6.30 -1.62 -12.81
CA ARG A 52 7.17 -2.09 -13.90
C ARG A 52 8.30 -1.12 -14.24
N ASP A 53 8.16 0.14 -13.86
CA ASP A 53 9.17 1.19 -14.08
C ASP A 53 10.11 1.32 -12.87
N LEU A 54 10.01 0.42 -11.89
CA LEU A 54 10.92 0.38 -10.74
C LEU A 54 12.37 0.26 -11.25
N PRO A 55 13.26 1.19 -10.85
CA PRO A 55 14.63 1.13 -11.30
C PRO A 55 15.37 -0.13 -10.82
N GLU A 56 16.10 -0.77 -11.73
CA GLU A 56 16.80 -2.06 -11.51
C GLU A 56 17.71 -2.09 -10.27
N ARG A 57 18.20 -0.93 -9.82
CA ARG A 57 19.01 -0.81 -8.59
C ARG A 57 18.29 -1.30 -7.32
N TYR A 58 16.96 -1.30 -7.32
CA TYR A 58 16.14 -1.79 -6.21
C TYR A 58 15.80 -3.28 -6.31
N GLY A 59 16.30 -3.97 -7.35
CA GLY A 59 16.02 -5.37 -7.60
C GLY A 59 14.85 -5.57 -8.55
N SER A 60 14.23 -6.75 -8.48
CA SER A 60 13.12 -7.11 -9.34
C SER A 60 11.86 -6.35 -8.95
N TRP A 61 11.22 -5.67 -9.92
CA TRP A 61 9.93 -5.00 -9.68
C TRP A 61 8.87 -5.96 -9.13
N TRP A 62 8.87 -7.22 -9.60
CA TRP A 62 7.90 -8.20 -9.16
C TRP A 62 8.16 -8.63 -7.72
N ALA A 63 9.43 -8.78 -7.33
CA ALA A 63 9.78 -9.09 -5.95
C ALA A 63 9.40 -7.96 -5.00
N ALA A 64 9.63 -6.69 -5.39
CA ALA A 64 9.24 -5.54 -4.59
C ALA A 64 7.71 -5.43 -4.44
N HIS A 65 6.96 -5.60 -5.54
CA HIS A 65 5.51 -5.58 -5.49
C HIS A 65 4.92 -6.73 -4.66
N ASP A 66 5.38 -7.97 -4.88
CA ASP A 66 4.90 -9.12 -4.10
C ASP A 66 5.24 -8.95 -2.61
N ARG A 67 6.39 -8.36 -2.27
CA ARG A 67 6.73 -8.02 -0.88
C ARG A 67 5.77 -6.99 -0.30
N PHE A 68 5.55 -5.89 -1.02
CA PHE A 68 4.60 -4.85 -0.61
C PHE A 68 3.21 -5.43 -0.34
N ARG A 69 2.71 -6.25 -1.28
CA ARG A 69 1.41 -6.91 -1.14
C ARG A 69 1.35 -7.83 0.09
N ARG A 70 2.34 -8.71 0.27
CA ARG A 70 2.38 -9.62 1.42
C ARG A 70 2.45 -8.86 2.74
N TRP A 71 3.31 -7.86 2.83
CA TRP A 71 3.46 -7.04 4.04
C TRP A 71 2.24 -6.19 4.37
N ALA A 72 1.44 -5.84 3.35
CA ALA A 72 0.15 -5.21 3.56
C ALA A 72 -0.89 -6.23 4.08
N GLU A 73 -0.89 -7.45 3.54
CA GLU A 73 -1.83 -8.52 3.92
C GLU A 73 -1.53 -9.13 5.29
N ASP A 74 -0.26 -9.31 5.65
CA ASP A 74 0.18 -9.94 6.90
C ASP A 74 0.30 -8.95 8.07
N GLY A 75 0.11 -7.65 7.82
CA GLY A 75 0.16 -6.60 8.83
C GLY A 75 1.56 -6.04 9.13
N THR A 76 2.62 -6.50 8.45
CA THR A 76 3.98 -5.95 8.61
C THR A 76 4.00 -4.43 8.41
N LEU A 77 3.35 -3.91 7.36
CA LEU A 77 3.30 -2.46 7.12
C LEU A 77 2.55 -1.72 8.24
N GLN A 78 1.48 -2.31 8.77
CA GLN A 78 0.74 -1.73 9.89
C GLN A 78 1.60 -1.69 11.15
N SER A 79 2.34 -2.77 11.45
CA SER A 79 3.26 -2.82 12.59
C SER A 79 4.35 -1.76 12.51
N ILE A 80 4.89 -1.48 11.31
CA ILE A 80 5.83 -0.37 11.10
C ILE A 80 5.17 0.98 11.44
N VAL A 81 3.94 1.21 10.96
CA VAL A 81 3.22 2.45 11.23
C VAL A 81 2.93 2.61 12.72
N ASP A 82 2.44 1.57 13.38
CA ASP A 82 2.12 1.56 14.81
C ASP A 82 3.36 1.86 15.66
N LYS A 83 4.51 1.25 15.33
CA LYS A 83 5.79 1.53 16.00
C LYS A 83 6.16 3.01 15.88
N LEU A 84 6.13 3.55 14.66
CA LEU A 84 6.50 4.95 14.41
C LEU A 84 5.51 5.93 15.04
N GLN A 85 4.22 5.61 15.06
CA GLN A 85 3.21 6.41 15.76
C GLN A 85 3.43 6.37 17.27
N GLY A 86 3.75 5.21 17.84
CA GLY A 86 4.08 5.08 19.26
C GLY A 86 5.32 5.90 19.66
N GLU A 87 6.37 5.92 18.83
CA GLU A 87 7.54 6.79 19.03
C GLU A 87 7.14 8.28 19.04
N LEU A 88 6.32 8.71 18.07
CA LEU A 88 5.88 10.10 17.98
C LEU A 88 4.93 10.48 19.13
N ASP A 89 4.08 9.56 19.57
CA ASP A 89 3.16 9.75 20.68
C ASP A 89 3.93 9.92 22.00
N ALA A 90 4.95 9.08 22.24
CA ALA A 90 5.85 9.22 23.38
C ALA A 90 6.62 10.56 23.39
N GLU A 91 6.90 11.12 22.20
CA GLU A 91 7.48 12.45 22.03
C GLU A 91 6.44 13.60 22.16
N GLY A 92 5.15 13.29 22.37
CA GLY A 92 4.06 14.28 22.42
C GLY A 92 3.79 14.97 21.08
N ARG A 93 4.11 14.30 19.98
CA ARG A 93 4.02 14.84 18.60
C ARG A 93 2.80 14.35 17.83
N VAL A 94 2.01 13.45 18.41
CA VAL A 94 0.73 13.02 17.86
C VAL A 94 -0.38 13.70 18.66
N ASP A 95 -1.26 14.39 17.93
CA ASP A 95 -2.47 14.97 18.48
C ASP A 95 -3.66 14.08 18.08
N TRP A 96 -4.14 13.27 19.02
CA TRP A 96 -5.24 12.35 18.80
C TRP A 96 -6.61 13.01 18.79
N GLU A 97 -6.71 14.28 19.18
CA GLU A 97 -7.96 15.05 19.09
C GLU A 97 -8.17 15.61 17.68
N GLN A 98 -7.12 15.68 16.86
CA GLN A 98 -7.19 16.14 15.48
C GLN A 98 -7.30 14.99 14.48
N LEU A 99 -8.44 14.90 13.80
CA LEU A 99 -8.69 13.95 12.71
C LEU A 99 -8.66 14.65 11.35
N GLY A 100 -7.70 14.29 10.51
CA GLY A 100 -7.68 14.63 9.08
C GLY A 100 -8.25 13.49 8.26
N ALA A 101 -9.36 13.73 7.55
CA ALA A 101 -9.91 12.79 6.58
C ALA A 101 -9.88 13.43 5.19
N ASP A 102 -9.21 12.80 4.23
CA ASP A 102 -9.27 13.16 2.83
C ASP A 102 -10.14 12.15 2.05
N SER A 103 -10.83 12.64 1.03
CA SER A 103 -11.62 11.80 0.13
C SER A 103 -11.51 12.34 -1.29
N THR A 104 -11.40 11.42 -2.25
CA THR A 104 -11.48 11.75 -3.68
C THR A 104 -12.76 11.15 -4.23
N THR A 105 -13.70 12.00 -4.65
CA THR A 105 -14.93 11.56 -5.32
C THR A 105 -14.79 11.76 -6.83
N ILE A 106 -14.94 10.67 -7.59
CA ILE A 106 -15.08 10.72 -9.05
C ILE A 106 -16.48 10.29 -9.45
N ARG A 107 -17.07 10.95 -10.46
CA ARG A 107 -18.35 10.51 -11.02
C ARG A 107 -18.15 9.13 -11.65
N ALA A 108 -18.98 8.17 -11.25
CA ALA A 108 -19.01 6.86 -11.89
C ALA A 108 -19.37 7.00 -13.38
N SER A 109 -18.69 6.24 -14.26
CA SER A 109 -19.06 6.21 -15.68
C SER A 109 -20.48 5.64 -15.83
N ARG A 110 -21.17 5.99 -16.93
CA ARG A 110 -22.50 5.42 -17.25
C ARG A 110 -22.53 3.88 -17.29
N SER A 111 -21.36 3.25 -17.46
CA SER A 111 -21.21 1.80 -17.56
C SER A 111 -20.75 1.14 -16.25
N ALA A 112 -20.57 1.90 -15.17
CA ALA A 112 -20.14 1.39 -13.87
C ALA A 112 -21.26 0.72 -13.05
N ALA A 113 -22.52 0.82 -13.49
CA ALA A 113 -23.68 0.29 -12.77
C ALA A 113 -23.79 -1.25 -12.79
N GLY A 114 -22.90 -1.94 -13.51
CA GLY A 114 -23.02 -3.38 -13.75
C GLY A 114 -24.19 -3.71 -14.69
N GLY A 115 -24.13 -4.88 -15.32
CA GLY A 115 -25.30 -5.46 -15.98
C GLY A 115 -26.23 -6.12 -14.94
N PRO A 116 -27.51 -6.35 -15.27
CA PRO A 116 -28.38 -7.15 -14.40
C PRO A 116 -27.75 -8.53 -14.15
N THR A 117 -27.64 -8.93 -12.87
CA THR A 117 -27.37 -10.32 -12.51
C THR A 117 -28.67 -11.11 -12.56
N ASP A 118 -28.58 -12.41 -12.86
CA ASP A 118 -29.74 -13.31 -13.02
C ASP A 118 -30.67 -13.38 -11.79
N ASP A 119 -30.24 -12.86 -10.65
CA ASP A 119 -31.01 -12.77 -9.40
C ASP A 119 -32.20 -11.78 -9.44
N LYS A 120 -32.37 -10.98 -10.50
CA LYS A 120 -33.49 -10.02 -10.65
C LYS A 120 -34.56 -10.43 -11.67
N LYS A 121 -34.74 -11.73 -11.90
CA LYS A 121 -35.82 -12.25 -12.75
C LYS A 121 -37.14 -12.38 -11.96
N GLY A 122 -37.67 -11.26 -11.47
CA GLY A 122 -38.84 -11.30 -10.58
C GLY A 122 -39.47 -9.93 -10.31
N THR A 123 -39.63 -9.09 -11.33
CA THR A 123 -40.55 -7.97 -11.22
C THR A 123 -41.44 -8.00 -12.44
N GLU A 124 -42.70 -8.38 -12.23
CA GLU A 124 -43.72 -8.38 -13.27
C GLU A 124 -43.87 -6.96 -13.87
N PRO A 125 -44.13 -6.84 -15.19
CA PRO A 125 -44.36 -5.54 -15.80
C PRO A 125 -45.65 -4.92 -15.26
N PRO A 126 -45.74 -3.59 -15.12
CA PRO A 126 -46.98 -2.94 -14.69
C PRO A 126 -48.09 -3.16 -15.73
N GLU A 127 -49.29 -3.48 -15.24
CA GLU A 127 -50.50 -3.56 -16.05
C GLU A 127 -50.71 -2.24 -16.80
N LYS A 128 -50.87 -2.34 -18.12
CA LYS A 128 -51.34 -1.21 -18.93
C LYS A 128 -52.85 -1.08 -18.70
N THR A 129 -53.26 -0.07 -17.95
CA THR A 129 -54.61 0.47 -18.06
C THR A 129 -54.74 1.14 -19.43
N ALA A 130 -55.48 0.49 -20.32
CA ALA A 130 -56.07 1.11 -21.51
C ALA A 130 -57.45 1.65 -21.12
N GLU A 131 -57.78 2.82 -21.66
CA GLU A 131 -59.09 3.47 -21.65
C GLU A 131 -60.24 2.53 -22.04
#